data_AF-A0A1U7JIT7-F1
#
_entry.id   AF-A0A1U7JIT7-F1
#
_cell.length_a   1.000
_cell.length_b   1.000
_cell.length_c   1.000
_cell.angle_alpha   90.00
_cell.angle_beta   90.00
_cell.angle_gamma   90.00
#
_symmetry.space_group_name_H-M   'P 1'
#
loop_
_entity.id
_entity.type
_entity.pdbx_description
1 polymer ?
#
loop_
_entity_poly.entity_id
_entity_poly.type
_entity_poly.pdbx_seq_one_letter_code
_entity_poly.pdbx_strand_id
1 'polypeptide(L)'
;MKRVSTVQYSLFRSNSASGRAARVSELLSAGDRFRYWEGDSGKRYLFSKIKENELQDYPNSLVLVADDRMDHLVVWLGQADSQGELMGARSLPKRRRRLGFYVHLLCNSDADRQQTLEDLTAGLFSD
;
A
#
# COMPACT_ATOMS: atom_id res chain seq x y z
N MET A 1 -15.61 -32.14 -31.16
CA MET A 1 -14.86 -30.86 -31.21
C MET A 1 -15.61 -29.82 -30.40
N LYS A 2 -15.11 -29.41 -29.23
CA LYS A 2 -15.76 -28.41 -28.36
C LYS A 2 -15.20 -27.02 -28.67
N ARG A 3 -16.08 -26.07 -28.99
CA ARG A 3 -15.71 -24.65 -29.22
C ARG A 3 -15.35 -24.01 -27.88
N VAL A 4 -14.20 -23.34 -27.83
CA VAL A 4 -13.79 -22.50 -26.69
C VAL A 4 -14.29 -21.08 -26.97
N SER A 5 -15.13 -20.56 -26.07
CA SER A 5 -15.65 -19.20 -26.12
C SER A 5 -14.60 -18.26 -25.53
N THR A 6 -14.04 -17.38 -26.37
CA THR A 6 -13.16 -16.30 -25.94
C THR A 6 -13.95 -15.28 -25.12
N VAL A 7 -13.60 -15.11 -23.84
CA VAL A 7 -14.17 -14.04 -23.00
C VAL A 7 -13.37 -12.76 -23.28
N GLN A 8 -14.03 -11.81 -23.92
CA GLN A 8 -13.48 -10.50 -24.25
C GLN A 8 -13.68 -9.56 -23.04
N TYR A 9 -12.60 -9.21 -22.34
CA TYR A 9 -12.67 -8.22 -21.26
C TYR A 9 -12.53 -6.81 -21.85
N SER A 10 -13.63 -6.06 -21.80
CA SER A 10 -13.69 -4.64 -22.08
C SER A 10 -12.92 -3.86 -21.01
N LEU A 11 -11.71 -3.40 -21.32
CA LEU A 11 -10.97 -2.44 -20.51
C LEU A 11 -11.71 -1.09 -20.58
N PHE A 12 -12.39 -0.72 -19.50
CA PHE A 12 -13.06 0.57 -19.35
C PHE A 12 -12.05 1.72 -19.52
N ARG A 13 -12.25 2.51 -20.59
CA ARG A 13 -11.71 3.85 -20.70
C ARG A 13 -12.59 4.84 -19.92
N SER A 14 -11.89 5.73 -19.23
CA SER A 14 -12.27 7.11 -18.89
C SER A 14 -13.06 7.38 -17.61
N ASN A 15 -12.36 8.13 -16.76
CA ASN A 15 -12.76 9.28 -15.95
C ASN A 15 -13.53 9.09 -14.63
N SER A 16 -12.91 9.64 -13.57
CA SER A 16 -13.47 10.08 -12.29
C SER A 16 -14.35 9.06 -11.53
N ALA A 17 -13.72 8.12 -10.83
CA ALA A 17 -14.40 7.12 -10.02
C ALA A 17 -13.85 7.00 -8.59
N SER A 18 -13.65 8.11 -7.88
CA SER A 18 -13.26 8.10 -6.45
C SER A 18 -14.27 7.34 -5.56
N GLY A 19 -15.56 7.29 -5.96
CA GLY A 19 -16.62 6.64 -5.18
C GLY A 19 -16.96 5.18 -5.53
N ARG A 20 -16.59 4.67 -6.71
CA ARG A 20 -16.93 3.30 -7.13
C ARG A 20 -15.92 2.26 -6.67
N ALA A 21 -14.63 2.60 -6.65
CA ALA A 21 -13.58 1.71 -6.18
C ALA A 21 -13.76 1.34 -4.70
N ALA A 22 -14.14 2.32 -3.86
CA ALA A 22 -14.37 2.12 -2.43
C ALA A 22 -15.53 1.13 -2.12
N ARG A 23 -16.58 1.11 -2.96
CA ARG A 23 -17.72 0.20 -2.74
C ARG A 23 -17.45 -1.25 -3.15
N VAL A 24 -16.52 -1.49 -4.07
CA VAL A 24 -16.21 -2.84 -4.56
C VAL A 24 -15.35 -3.63 -3.55
N SER A 25 -14.46 -2.97 -2.80
CA SER A 25 -13.65 -3.63 -1.76
C SER A 25 -14.46 -4.06 -0.54
N GLU A 26 -15.46 -3.27 -0.14
CA GLU A 26 -16.40 -3.58 0.95
C GLU A 26 -17.28 -4.80 0.63
N LEU A 27 -17.73 -4.93 -0.62
CA LEU A 27 -18.56 -6.06 -1.08
C LEU A 27 -17.80 -7.39 -1.21
N LEU A 28 -16.46 -7.37 -1.28
CA LEU A 28 -15.63 -8.56 -1.53
C LEU A 28 -14.92 -9.10 -0.29
N SER A 29 -15.21 -8.58 0.91
CA SER A 29 -14.38 -8.79 2.12
C SER A 29 -12.89 -8.48 1.88
N ALA A 30 -12.57 -7.72 0.83
CA ALA A 30 -11.23 -7.31 0.46
C ALA A 30 -10.79 -6.05 1.21
N GLY A 31 -11.68 -5.45 2.01
CA GLY A 31 -11.46 -4.21 2.76
C GLY A 31 -10.28 -4.25 3.73
N ASP A 32 -9.81 -5.42 4.16
CA ASP A 32 -8.61 -5.54 5.00
C ASP A 32 -7.32 -5.79 4.19
N ARG A 33 -7.42 -6.11 2.90
CA ARG A 33 -6.24 -6.41 2.05
C ARG A 33 -5.65 -5.19 1.36
N PHE A 34 -6.45 -4.15 1.13
CA PHE A 34 -6.01 -2.97 0.41
C PHE A 34 -6.44 -1.71 1.13
N ARG A 35 -5.57 -0.71 1.17
CA ARG A 35 -5.85 0.59 1.79
C ARG A 35 -5.19 1.70 0.98
N TYR A 36 -5.82 2.88 1.02
CA TYR A 36 -5.28 4.09 0.43
C TYR A 36 -4.74 5.00 1.51
N TRP A 37 -3.59 5.61 1.26
CA TRP A 37 -3.07 6.76 2.01
C TRP A 37 -2.91 7.95 1.08
N GLU A 38 -3.09 9.14 1.63
CA GLU A 38 -2.97 10.40 0.91
C GLU A 38 -1.64 11.07 1.26
N GLY A 39 -0.91 11.53 0.24
CA GLY A 39 0.27 12.38 0.43
C GLY A 39 -0.11 13.86 0.51
N ASP A 40 0.85 14.72 0.82
CA ASP A 40 0.63 16.18 0.93
C ASP A 40 0.07 16.79 -0.36
N SER A 41 0.44 16.24 -1.52
CA SER A 41 -0.10 16.65 -2.82
C SER A 41 -1.59 16.33 -3.04
N GLY A 42 -2.25 15.62 -2.12
CA GLY A 42 -3.62 15.11 -2.28
C GLY A 42 -3.74 13.86 -3.16
N LYS A 43 -2.61 13.32 -3.64
CA LYS A 43 -2.58 12.04 -4.36
C LYS A 43 -2.84 10.88 -3.42
N ARG A 44 -3.60 9.89 -3.90
CA ARG A 44 -3.92 8.67 -3.17
C ARG A 44 -3.09 7.50 -3.66
N TYR A 45 -2.36 6.86 -2.75
CA TYR A 45 -1.48 5.74 -3.01
C TYR A 45 -2.11 4.46 -2.51
N LEU A 46 -2.19 3.44 -3.38
CA LEU A 46 -2.75 2.14 -3.05
C LEU A 46 -1.68 1.25 -2.42
N PHE A 47 -2.00 0.67 -1.28
CA PHE A 47 -1.14 -0.23 -0.54
C PHE A 47 -1.84 -1.57 -0.31
N SER A 48 -1.06 -2.65 -0.35
CA SER A 48 -1.52 -4.02 -0.09
C SER A 48 -1.04 -4.49 1.27
N LYS A 49 -1.95 -4.97 2.12
CA LYS A 49 -1.61 -5.56 3.41
C LYS A 49 -0.94 -6.91 3.20
N ILE A 50 0.20 -7.10 3.84
CA ILE A 50 0.96 -8.34 3.83
C ILE A 50 1.28 -8.75 5.27
N LYS A 51 1.76 -9.97 5.46
CA LYS A 51 2.38 -10.37 6.72
C LYS A 51 3.82 -9.87 6.77
N GLU A 52 4.34 -9.67 7.98
CA GLU A 52 5.72 -9.26 8.21
C GLU A 52 6.73 -10.20 7.53
N ASN A 53 6.50 -11.52 7.62
CA ASN A 53 7.38 -12.53 7.03
C ASN A 53 7.31 -12.61 5.51
N GLU A 54 6.43 -11.84 4.86
CA GLU A 54 6.31 -11.75 3.40
C GLU A 54 7.10 -10.53 2.85
N LEU A 55 7.67 -9.67 3.71
CA LEU A 55 8.41 -8.46 3.28
C LEU A 55 9.58 -8.76 2.33
N GLN A 56 10.30 -9.86 2.58
CA GLN A 56 11.41 -10.31 1.74
C GLN A 56 10.99 -10.62 0.29
N ASP A 57 9.71 -10.91 0.05
CA ASP A 57 9.18 -11.21 -1.29
C ASP A 57 8.90 -9.93 -2.11
N TYR A 58 9.02 -8.75 -1.46
CA TYR A 58 8.79 -7.43 -2.07
C TYR A 58 10.00 -6.50 -1.91
N PRO A 59 11.19 -6.90 -2.41
CA PRO A 59 12.38 -6.08 -2.28
C PRO A 59 12.21 -4.74 -3.00
N ASN A 60 12.79 -3.68 -2.45
CA ASN A 60 12.71 -2.32 -2.97
C ASN A 60 11.28 -1.75 -3.04
N SER A 61 10.28 -2.38 -2.43
CA SER A 61 8.95 -1.79 -2.30
C SER A 61 8.93 -0.71 -1.22
N LEU A 62 8.03 0.27 -1.37
CA LEU A 62 7.73 1.16 -0.24
C LEU A 62 6.85 0.42 0.74
N VAL A 63 7.24 0.47 2.00
CA VAL A 63 6.60 -0.21 3.10
C VAL A 63 6.08 0.84 4.07
N LEU A 64 4.80 0.70 4.43
CA LEU A 64 4.12 1.49 5.44
C LEU A 64 3.74 0.55 6.57
N VAL A 65 4.08 0.93 7.80
CA VAL A 65 3.68 0.21 9.01
C VAL A 65 2.70 1.07 9.78
N ALA A 66 1.54 0.50 10.08
CA ALA A 66 0.46 1.18 10.77
C ALA A 66 0.00 0.39 12.00
N ASP A 67 -0.55 1.10 12.98
CA ASP A 67 -1.22 0.48 14.13
C ASP A 67 -2.69 0.25 13.81
N ASP A 68 -3.04 -1.00 13.52
CA ASP A 68 -4.40 -1.39 13.13
C ASP A 68 -5.45 -1.14 14.24
N ARG A 69 -5.03 -0.88 15.49
CA ARG A 69 -5.97 -0.51 16.58
C ARG A 69 -6.26 0.99 16.63
N MET A 70 -5.36 1.81 16.11
CA MET A 70 -5.44 3.27 16.18
C MET A 70 -5.87 3.84 14.83
N ASP A 71 -6.93 3.28 14.24
CA ASP A 71 -7.43 3.64 12.91
C ASP A 71 -6.32 3.66 11.83
N HIS A 72 -5.42 2.68 11.88
CA HIS A 72 -4.26 2.58 11.00
C HIS A 72 -3.34 3.82 11.03
N LEU A 73 -3.19 4.42 12.22
CA LEU A 73 -2.18 5.45 12.47
C LEU A 73 -0.81 4.94 12.00
N VAL A 74 -0.22 5.68 11.05
CA VAL A 74 1.07 5.35 10.48
C VAL A 74 2.15 5.59 11.53
N VAL A 75 2.96 4.56 11.79
CA VAL A 75 4.04 4.62 12.79
C VAL A 75 5.41 4.61 12.13
N TRP A 76 5.48 4.19 10.87
CA TRP A 76 6.71 4.18 10.09
C TRP A 76 6.39 4.08 8.59
N LEU A 77 7.24 4.69 7.78
CA LEU A 77 7.21 4.66 6.32
C LEU A 77 8.65 4.61 5.79
N GLY A 78 8.92 3.74 4.84
CA GLY A 78 10.25 3.61 4.26
C GLY A 78 10.35 2.46 3.26
N GLN A 79 11.51 1.83 3.18
CA GLN A 79 11.77 0.69 2.28
C GLN A 79 12.22 -0.53 3.08
N ALA A 80 11.92 -1.72 2.55
CA ALA A 80 12.53 -2.97 3.02
C ALA A 80 13.66 -3.40 2.09
N ASP A 81 14.73 -3.92 2.66
CA ASP A 81 15.85 -4.48 1.89
C ASP A 81 15.53 -5.90 1.35
N SER A 82 16.51 -6.52 0.69
CA SER A 82 16.37 -7.87 0.12
C SER A 82 16.11 -8.99 1.13
N GLN A 83 16.32 -8.73 2.43
CA GLN A 83 16.08 -9.67 3.52
C GLN A 83 14.75 -9.37 4.23
N GLY A 84 14.00 -8.36 3.79
CA GLY A 84 12.78 -7.91 4.43
C GLY A 84 13.02 -7.00 5.64
N GLU A 85 14.25 -6.54 5.87
CA GLU A 85 14.57 -5.65 6.99
C GLU A 85 14.17 -4.21 6.65
N LEU A 86 13.47 -3.56 7.58
CA LEU A 86 13.00 -2.17 7.41
C LEU A 86 14.17 -1.19 7.53
N MET A 87 14.55 -0.59 6.40
CA MET A 87 15.71 0.30 6.32
C MET A 87 15.51 1.55 7.16
N GLY A 88 16.45 1.86 8.05
CA GLY A 88 16.41 3.08 8.88
C GLY A 88 15.33 3.07 9.96
N ALA A 89 14.58 1.97 10.14
CA ALA A 89 13.67 1.82 11.26
C ALA A 89 14.48 1.70 12.55
N ARG A 90 14.63 2.80 13.31
CA ARG A 90 15.11 2.74 14.70
C ARG A 90 14.04 2.04 15.53
N SER A 91 14.08 0.70 15.53
CA SER A 91 13.28 -0.22 16.32
C SER A 91 11.80 0.19 16.43
N LEU A 92 10.94 -0.37 15.56
CA LEU A 92 9.49 -0.23 15.71
C LEU A 92 9.10 -0.48 17.18
N PRO A 93 8.29 0.38 17.80
CA PRO A 93 8.02 0.30 19.23
C PRO A 93 7.43 -1.07 19.60
N LYS A 94 8.23 -1.89 20.29
CA LYS A 94 7.95 -3.29 20.69
C LYS A 94 6.62 -3.50 21.44
N ARG A 95 5.97 -2.42 21.88
CA ARG A 95 4.73 -2.46 22.68
C ARG A 95 3.44 -2.38 21.85
N ARG A 96 3.48 -2.12 20.54
CA ARG A 96 2.26 -2.09 19.71
C ARG A 96 1.88 -3.51 19.28
N ARG A 97 0.77 -4.03 19.82
CA ARG A 97 0.36 -5.43 19.71
C ARG A 97 -0.40 -5.80 18.43
N ARG A 98 -0.59 -4.89 17.47
CA ARG A 98 -1.21 -5.16 16.16
C ARG A 98 -0.70 -4.19 15.09
N LEU A 99 0.53 -4.41 14.64
CA LEU A 99 1.06 -3.70 13.49
C LEU A 99 0.57 -4.37 12.20
N GLY A 100 0.07 -3.55 11.28
CA GLY A 100 -0.19 -3.93 9.90
C GLY A 100 0.97 -3.50 9.02
N PHE A 101 1.41 -4.39 8.12
CA PHE A 101 2.45 -4.13 7.13
C PHE A 101 1.81 -3.96 5.77
N TYR A 102 2.19 -2.91 5.07
CA TYR A 102 1.56 -2.49 3.83
C TYR A 102 2.61 -2.18 2.79
N VAL A 103 2.52 -2.78 1.60
CA VAL A 103 3.45 -2.55 0.49
C VAL A 103 2.79 -1.76 -0.63
N HIS A 104 3.51 -0.78 -1.16
CA HIS A 104 3.15 -0.06 -2.37
C HIS A 104 3.97 -0.59 -3.55
N LEU A 105 3.26 -1.10 -4.56
CA LEU A 105 3.82 -1.87 -5.67
C LEU A 105 3.75 -1.15 -7.02
N LEU A 106 3.30 0.11 -7.05
CA LEU A 106 3.02 0.83 -8.29
C LEU A 106 4.10 1.83 -8.69
N CYS A 107 5.20 1.94 -7.93
CA CYS A 107 6.34 2.75 -8.32
C CYS A 107 7.11 2.07 -9.46
N ASN A 108 7.28 2.79 -10.57
CA ASN A 108 7.92 2.25 -11.78
C ASN A 108 9.44 2.50 -11.85
N SER A 109 9.98 3.26 -10.90
CA SER A 109 11.42 3.57 -10.82
C SER A 109 11.80 4.00 -9.40
N ASP A 110 13.10 4.08 -9.13
CA ASP A 110 13.60 4.58 -7.84
C ASP A 110 13.31 6.07 -7.63
N ALA A 111 13.32 6.86 -8.70
CA ALA A 111 12.94 8.28 -8.63
C ALA A 111 11.46 8.46 -8.26
N ASP A 112 10.57 7.67 -8.88
CA ASP A 112 9.13 7.64 -8.59
C ASP A 112 8.86 7.20 -7.14
N ARG A 113 9.64 6.21 -6.67
CA ARG A 113 9.62 5.73 -5.29
C ARG A 113 10.04 6.81 -4.29
N GLN A 114 11.14 7.51 -4.58
CA GLN A 114 11.63 8.59 -3.73
C GLN A 114 10.61 9.73 -3.66
N GLN A 115 10.05 10.13 -4.80
CA GLN A 115 9.02 11.16 -4.85
C GLN A 115 7.75 10.75 -4.08
N THR A 116 7.32 9.49 -4.21
CA THR A 116 6.18 8.95 -3.47
C THR A 116 6.44 8.94 -1.96
N LEU A 117 7.66 8.56 -1.54
CA LEU A 117 8.06 8.56 -0.14
C LEU A 117 8.04 9.98 0.46
N GLU A 118 8.57 10.96 -0.26
CA GLU A 118 8.59 12.37 0.16
C GLU A 118 7.17 12.92 0.33
N ASP A 119 6.31 12.71 -0.67
CA ASP A 119 4.92 13.18 -0.65
C ASP A 119 4.10 12.55 0.49
N LEU A 120 4.24 11.24 0.69
CA LEU A 120 3.59 10.53 1.79
C LEU A 120 4.15 10.94 3.16
N THR A 121 5.45 11.15 3.27
CA THR A 121 6.07 11.59 4.54
C THR A 121 5.53 12.95 4.94
N ALA A 122 5.46 13.89 3.98
CA ALA A 122 4.87 15.20 4.21
C ALA A 122 3.39 15.08 4.62
N GLY A 123 2.59 14.27 3.92
CA GLY A 123 1.15 14.16 4.21
C GLY A 123 0.81 13.45 5.53
N LEU A 124 1.60 12.44 5.91
CA LEU A 124 1.29 11.55 7.04
C LEU A 124 1.89 12.01 8.38
N PHE A 125 2.94 12.82 8.35
CA PHE A 125 3.67 13.27 9.54
C PHE A 125 3.76 14.79 9.66
N SER A 126 2.93 15.53 8.93
CA SER A 126 2.76 16.96 9.19
C SER A 126 2.05 17.16 10.53
N ASP A 127 2.66 17.97 11.41
CA ASP A 127 2.10 18.41 12.70
C ASP A 127 0.93 19.41 12.53
#